data_AF-A0A367LVH9-F1
#
_entry.id   AF-A0A367LVH9-F1
#
_cell.length_a   1.000
_cell.length_b   1.000
_cell.length_c   1.000
_cell.angle_alpha   90.00
_cell.angle_beta   90.00
_cell.angle_gamma   90.00
#
_symmetry.space_group_name_H-M   'P 1'
#
loop_
_entity.id
_entity.type
_entity.pdbx_description
1 polymer ?
#
loop_
_entity_poly.entity_id
_entity_poly.type
_entity_poly.pdbx_seq_one_letter_code
_entity_poly.pdbx_strand_id
1 'polypeptide(L)' 'VGDGPTVAARVREYAELGIDTFIFSGYPHLEESYRVAELLFPHLDVQRPAQPEGRGYVSPFGEMVANDILPRQAAQS' A
#
# COMPACT_ATOMS: atom_id res chain seq x y z
N VAL A 1 -15.57 -9.85 15.02
CA VAL A 1 -16.21 -8.50 15.12
C VAL A 1 -15.95 -7.95 16.51
N GLY A 2 -15.66 -6.64 16.62
CA GLY A 2 -15.27 -6.00 17.89
C GLY A 2 -14.87 -4.53 17.68
N ASP A 3 -14.44 -3.87 18.75
CA ASP A 3 -13.85 -2.53 18.68
C ASP A 3 -12.39 -2.55 18.18
N GLY A 4 -11.82 -1.37 17.92
CA GLY A 4 -10.46 -1.21 17.40
C GLY A 4 -9.40 -2.01 18.18
N PRO A 5 -9.31 -1.85 19.51
CA PRO A 5 -8.37 -2.62 20.33
C PRO A 5 -8.58 -4.13 20.28
N THR A 6 -9.83 -4.61 20.32
CA THR A 6 -10.15 -6.04 20.26
C THR A 6 -9.72 -6.64 18.92
N VAL A 7 -9.99 -5.93 17.82
CA VAL A 7 -9.57 -6.38 16.48
C VAL A 7 -8.05 -6.33 16.34
N ALA A 8 -7.38 -5.30 16.88
CA ALA A 8 -5.93 -5.19 16.87
C ALA A 8 -5.25 -6.36 17.61
N ALA A 9 -5.80 -6.79 18.75
CA ALA A 9 -5.30 -7.96 19.47
C ALA A 9 -5.32 -9.21 18.59
N ARG A 10 -6.41 -9.45 17.84
CA ARG A 10 -6.51 -10.59 16.91
C ARG A 10 -5.53 -10.48 15.74
N VAL A 11 -5.33 -9.30 15.19
CA VAL A 11 -4.33 -9.09 14.15
C VAL A 11 -2.94 -9.42 14.67
N ARG A 12 -2.60 -9.03 15.91
CA ARG A 12 -1.30 -9.36 16.52
C ARG A 12 -1.12 -10.85 16.79
N GLU A 13 -2.16 -11.55 17.26
CA GLU A 13 -2.12 -13.01 17.42
C GLU A 13 -1.75 -13.70 16.10
N TYR A 14 -2.32 -13.26 14.97
CA TYR A 14 -1.96 -13.76 13.65
C TYR A 14 -0.54 -13.34 13.22
N ALA A 15 -0.12 -12.12 13.54
CA ALA A 15 1.24 -11.66 13.25
C ALA A 15 2.30 -12.45 14.00
N GLU A 16 2.04 -12.84 15.26
CA GLU A 16 2.91 -13.71 16.06
C GLU A 16 3.06 -15.12 15.46
N LEU A 17 2.08 -15.56 14.66
CA LEU A 17 2.15 -16.80 13.87
C LEU A 17 2.92 -16.63 12.55
N GLY A 18 3.46 -15.44 12.26
CA GLY A 18 4.23 -15.14 11.06
C GLY A 18 3.42 -14.61 9.88
N ILE A 19 2.16 -14.20 10.09
CA ILE A 19 1.36 -13.55 9.04
C ILE A 19 1.69 -12.05 9.00
N ASP A 20 2.31 -11.60 7.92
CA ASP A 20 2.72 -10.19 7.73
C ASP A 20 1.73 -9.37 6.90
N THR A 21 0.88 -10.02 6.12
CA THR A 21 0.00 -9.39 5.13
C THR A 21 -1.45 -9.72 5.42
N PHE A 22 -2.28 -8.69 5.55
CA PHE A 22 -3.70 -8.82 5.88
C PHE A 22 -4.57 -8.22 4.77
N ILE A 23 -5.44 -9.03 4.19
CA ILE A 23 -6.44 -8.58 3.22
C ILE A 23 -7.77 -8.41 3.95
N PHE A 24 -8.14 -7.16 4.24
CA PHE A 24 -9.40 -6.83 4.89
C PHE A 24 -10.53 -6.59 3.88
N SER A 25 -11.75 -6.89 4.30
CA SER A 25 -12.97 -6.51 3.57
C SER A 25 -14.07 -6.15 4.57
N GLY A 26 -14.92 -5.22 4.19
CA GLY A 26 -16.12 -4.81 4.93
C GLY A 26 -17.12 -4.17 3.97
N TYR A 27 -18.42 -4.20 4.30
CA TYR A 27 -19.48 -3.65 3.47
C TYR A 27 -20.20 -2.50 4.19
N PRO A 28 -20.43 -1.36 3.51
CA PRO A 28 -19.94 -0.99 2.17
C PRO A 28 -18.43 -0.71 2.14
N HIS A 29 -17.75 -1.09 1.05
CA HIS A 29 -16.28 -1.12 1.00
C HIS A 29 -15.61 0.24 1.25
N LEU A 30 -16.20 1.32 0.74
CA LEU A 30 -15.62 2.65 0.88
C LEU A 30 -15.59 3.08 2.34
N GLU A 31 -16.74 3.11 2.99
CA GLU A 31 -16.91 3.55 4.37
C GLU A 31 -16.16 2.65 5.35
N GLU A 32 -16.16 1.34 5.11
CA GLU A 32 -15.44 0.40 5.98
C GLU A 32 -13.92 0.54 5.84
N SER A 33 -13.41 0.94 4.67
CA SER A 33 -11.98 1.24 4.52
C SER A 33 -11.53 2.40 5.41
N TYR A 34 -12.36 3.45 5.53
CA TYR A 34 -12.12 4.56 6.45
C TYR A 34 -12.24 4.11 7.91
N ARG A 35 -13.27 3.34 8.25
CA ARG A 35 -13.45 2.82 9.61
C ARG A 35 -12.25 2.00 10.09
N VAL A 36 -11.68 1.17 9.22
CA VAL A 36 -10.45 0.41 9.52
C VAL A 36 -9.27 1.35 9.74
N ALA A 37 -9.07 2.31 8.83
CA ALA A 37 -7.97 3.27 8.94
C ALA A 37 -8.06 4.12 10.23
N GLU A 38 -9.26 4.52 10.63
CA GLU A 38 -9.48 5.39 11.79
C GLU A 38 -9.46 4.64 13.11
N LEU A 39 -10.05 3.44 13.17
CA LEU A 39 -10.24 2.72 14.43
C LEU A 39 -9.21 1.63 14.69
N LEU A 40 -8.63 1.03 13.65
CA LEU A 40 -7.72 -0.10 13.80
C LEU A 40 -6.25 0.31 13.68
N PHE A 41 -5.90 1.11 12.67
CA PHE A 41 -4.50 1.47 12.42
C PHE A 41 -3.81 2.19 13.59
N PRO A 42 -4.46 3.04 14.40
CA PRO A 42 -3.81 3.64 15.58
C PRO A 42 -3.32 2.62 16.61
N HIS A 43 -3.81 1.38 16.55
CA HIS A 43 -3.41 0.29 17.43
C HIS A 43 -2.42 -0.68 16.77
N LEU A 44 -2.01 -0.47 15.52
CA LEU A 44 -1.10 -1.35 14.80
C LEU A 44 0.13 -0.58 14.30
N ASP A 45 1.26 -1.26 14.19
CA ASP A 45 2.44 -0.72 13.53
C ASP A 45 2.32 -0.93 12.01
N VAL A 46 1.51 -0.09 11.37
CA VAL A 46 1.21 -0.21 9.94
C VAL A 46 2.36 0.39 9.12
N GLN A 47 3.02 -0.47 8.33
CA GLN A 47 4.02 -0.04 7.36
C GLN A 47 3.38 0.84 6.29
N ARG A 48 3.83 2.10 6.19
CA ARG A 48 3.43 2.97 5.08
C ARG A 48 4.39 2.74 3.91
N PRO A 49 3.92 2.24 2.75
CA PRO A 49 4.80 2.07 1.60
C PRO A 49 5.39 3.43 1.21
N ALA A 50 6.66 3.43 0.82
CA ALA A 50 7.29 4.62 0.27
C ALA A 50 6.50 5.09 -0.95
N GLN A 51 6.27 6.39 -1.04
CA GLN A 51 5.72 6.95 -2.26
C GLN A 51 6.78 6.75 -3.35
N PRO A 52 6.43 6.22 -4.54
CA PRO A 52 7.41 6.04 -5.59
C PRO A 52 8.08 7.39 -5.90
N GLU A 53 9.41 7.42 -5.75
CA GLU A 53 10.27 8.57 -6.04
C GLU A 53 10.38 8.75 -7.56
N GLY A 54 9.30 9.19 -8.17
CA GLY A 54 9.17 9.31 -9.61
C GLY A 54 8.00 10.20 -9.95
N ARG A 55 8.24 11.52 -9.99
CA ARG A 55 7.41 12.37 -10.87
C ARG A 55 7.57 11.78 -12.26
N GLY A 56 6.48 11.25 -12.82
CA GLY A 56 6.46 10.68 -14.15
C GLY A 56 7.29 11.54 -15.10
N TYR A 57 8.31 10.93 -15.72
CA TYR A 57 9.18 11.61 -16.65
C TYR A 57 8.34 12.00 -17.87
N VAL A 58 7.83 13.24 -17.90
CA VAL A 58 7.16 13.79 -19.08
C VAL A 58 8.25 14.23 -20.05
N SER A 59 8.59 13.34 -20.98
CA SER A 59 9.48 13.68 -22.09
C SER A 59 8.72 14.46 -23.17
N PRO A 60 9.26 15.54 -23.74
CA PRO A 60 8.67 16.19 -24.91
C PRO A 60 8.69 15.30 -26.17
N PHE A 61 9.33 14.12 -26.11
CA PHE A 61 9.42 13.15 -27.20
C PHE A 61 8.52 11.92 -27.02
N GLY A 62 7.60 11.92 -26.06
CA GLY A 62 6.62 10.84 -25.86
C GLY A 62 6.30 10.57 -24.39
N GLU A 63 5.05 10.23 -24.11
CA GLU A 63 4.59 9.89 -22.76
C GLU A 63 5.11 8.50 -22.35
N MET A 64 5.70 8.41 -21.16
CA MET A 64 6.19 7.16 -20.60
C MET A 64 5.02 6.36 -20.03
N VAL A 65 4.53 5.37 -20.78
CA VAL A 65 3.51 4.43 -20.30
C VAL A 65 4.19 3.13 -19.88
N ALA A 66 4.33 2.98 -18.56
CA ALA A 66 4.70 1.78 -17.82
C ALA A 66 6.09 1.15 -18.08
N ASN A 67 6.78 0.94 -16.96
CA ASN A 67 8.04 0.23 -16.71
C ASN A 67 9.31 1.10 -16.83
N ASP A 68 9.95 1.32 -15.68
CA ASP A 68 11.14 2.17 -15.41
C ASP A 68 12.44 1.74 -16.11
N ILE A 69 12.34 1.05 -17.25
CA ILE A 69 13.48 0.59 -18.04
C ILE A 69 13.87 1.71 -19.01
N LEU A 70 14.87 2.51 -18.61
CA LEU A 70 15.50 3.47 -19.51
C LEU A 70 16.16 2.71 -20.68
N PRO A 71 15.79 2.97 -21.95
CA PRO A 71 16.52 2.42 -23.07
C PRO A 71 17.95 2.99 -23.05
N ARG A 72 18.97 2.12 -23.02
CA ARG A 72 20.35 2.57 -23.20
C ARG A 72 20.44 3.26 -24.56
N GLN A 73 21.03 4.46 -24.58
CA GLN A 73 21.32 5.19 -25.80
C GLN A 73 21.97 4.23 -26.81
N ALA A 74 21.27 3.96 -27.91
CA ALA A 74 21.88 3.34 -29.06
C ALA A 74 23.02 4.27 -29.50
N ALA A 75 24.23 3.74 -29.56
CA ALA A 75 25.41 4.48 -30.02
C ALA A 75 25.08 5.15 -31.35
N GLN A 76 25.17 6.48 -31.38
CA GLN A 76 25.10 7.26 -32.61
C GLN A 76 26.39 6.97 -33.37
N SER A 77 26.28 6.31 -34.51
CA SER A 77 27.35 6.20 -35.52
C SER A 77 27.48 7.50 -36.30
#